data_AF-A0A804QNG6-F1
#
_entry.id   AF-A0A804QNG6-F1
#
_cell.length_a   1.000
_cell.length_b   1.000
_cell.length_c   1.000
_cell.angle_alpha   90.00
_cell.angle_beta   90.00
_cell.angle_gamma   90.00
#
_symmetry.space_group_name_H-M   'P 1'
#
loop_
_entity.id
_entity.type
_entity.pdbx_description
1 polymer ?
#
loop_
_entity_poly.entity_id
_entity_poly.type
_entity_poly.pdbx_seq_one_letter_code
_entity_poly.pdbx_strand_id
1 'polypeptide(L)'
;MYDICLFLDIDLLSCLITPGKPAAIQYGTGAIAGFFSEDSVKLGDLDVNDQEFIEATKEPGLTFMVAKFDGILGLGFQEISVGNATPVWYNMVKQGLISDPVFSFWFNRHAGEGEGGEIVFGGMDSSHYKGDHTYVPVTQKGYWQFNMGDVLVDGKSTGFCAGGCAAIADSGTSLLAGPTAIITEINEKIGAAGVVSQECKTVVSQYGQQILDLLLAETQPAKICSQVGLCTFDGTHGVSTGIRSVVDDKAGKSNGGLKSDPMCNACEMAVVWMQNQLAQNKTQELILTYINQLCERLPSPMGESAVDCASLGSMPDIAFTIGGKKFKLKPEQYILKVGEGQAAQCISGFTAMDIPPPRGPLWILGDVFMGVYHTVFDYGKLRVGFAESA
;
A
#
# COMPACT_ATOMS: atom_id res chain seq x y z
N MET A 1 -10.34 3.15 -0.71
CA MET A 1 -10.57 1.82 -0.14
C MET A 1 -9.63 0.90 -0.89
N TYR A 2 -8.68 0.24 -0.22
CA TYR A 2 -7.73 -0.68 -0.86
C TYR A 2 -8.41 -2.05 -0.90
N ASP A 3 -8.73 -2.56 -2.07
CA ASP A 3 -9.34 -3.87 -2.24
C ASP A 3 -8.77 -4.51 -3.49
N ILE A 4 -8.68 -5.84 -3.53
CA ILE A 4 -8.25 -6.55 -4.74
C ILE A 4 -9.25 -6.23 -5.83
N CYS A 5 -8.81 -5.47 -6.82
CA CYS A 5 -9.64 -5.09 -7.95
C CYS A 5 -9.11 -5.76 -9.20
N LEU A 6 -10.02 -6.35 -9.98
CA LEU A 6 -9.78 -6.61 -11.39
C LEU A 6 -10.38 -5.46 -12.19
N PHE A 7 -9.63 -4.95 -13.15
CA PHE A 7 -10.15 -4.00 -14.12
C PHE A 7 -10.67 -4.80 -15.32
N LEU A 8 -11.95 -4.62 -15.67
CA LEU A 8 -12.64 -5.43 -16.69
C LEU A 8 -13.36 -4.55 -17.72
N ASP A 9 -13.42 -5.04 -18.96
CA ASP A 9 -14.45 -4.71 -19.94
C ASP A 9 -15.59 -5.71 -19.72
N ILE A 10 -16.76 -5.23 -19.29
CA ILE A 10 -17.91 -6.10 -18.97
C ILE A 10 -18.98 -5.92 -20.06
N ASP A 11 -19.26 -7.00 -20.80
CA ASP A 11 -20.44 -7.07 -21.66
C ASP A 11 -21.67 -7.46 -20.83
N LEU A 12 -22.55 -6.49 -20.54
CA LEU A 12 -23.82 -6.73 -19.85
C LEU A 12 -24.91 -7.17 -20.84
N LEU A 13 -25.59 -8.28 -20.53
CA LEU A 13 -26.54 -8.93 -21.44
C LEU A 13 -28.02 -8.76 -21.04
N SER A 14 -28.44 -7.60 -20.54
CA SER A 14 -29.87 -7.20 -20.57
C SER A 14 -30.09 -5.70 -20.32
N CYS A 15 -31.04 -5.10 -21.06
CA CYS A 15 -31.48 -3.70 -20.93
C CYS A 15 -32.87 -3.64 -20.28
N LEU A 16 -32.94 -3.47 -18.95
CA LEU A 16 -34.00 -2.76 -18.20
C LEU A 16 -33.96 -3.19 -16.73
N ILE A 17 -33.16 -2.50 -15.92
CA ILE A 17 -33.18 -2.64 -14.46
C ILE A 17 -33.78 -1.37 -13.87
N THR A 18 -34.80 -1.49 -13.01
CA THR A 18 -35.31 -0.36 -12.22
C THR A 18 -34.21 0.11 -11.26
N PRO A 19 -33.89 1.42 -11.21
CA PRO A 19 -32.78 1.89 -10.40
C PRO A 19 -32.99 1.53 -8.92
N GLY A 20 -32.05 0.77 -8.37
CA GLY A 20 -32.08 0.30 -7.00
C GLY A 20 -31.58 1.33 -5.98
N LYS A 21 -31.03 0.84 -4.87
CA LYS A 21 -30.54 1.69 -3.77
C LYS A 21 -29.31 2.49 -4.22
N PRO A 22 -29.23 3.81 -3.93
CA PRO A 22 -28.05 4.60 -4.31
C PRO A 22 -26.79 4.14 -3.56
N ALA A 23 -25.65 4.23 -4.25
CA ALA A 23 -24.34 3.84 -3.75
C ALA A 23 -23.27 4.85 -4.19
N ALA A 24 -22.22 4.98 -3.39
CA ALA A 24 -21.05 5.79 -3.76
C ALA A 24 -19.79 5.18 -3.14
N ILE A 25 -18.69 5.22 -3.88
CA ILE A 25 -17.38 4.74 -3.46
C ILE A 25 -16.36 5.86 -3.66
N GLN A 26 -15.58 6.14 -2.62
CA GLN A 26 -14.45 7.07 -2.68
C GLN A 26 -13.13 6.30 -2.82
N TYR A 27 -12.41 6.60 -3.89
CA TYR A 27 -11.03 6.16 -4.13
C TYR A 27 -10.05 7.28 -3.78
N GLY A 28 -8.74 6.99 -3.81
CA GLY A 28 -7.72 7.99 -3.48
C GLY A 28 -7.79 9.23 -4.40
N THR A 29 -7.88 9.01 -5.70
CA THR A 29 -7.81 10.05 -6.74
C THR A 29 -9.11 10.22 -7.55
N GLY A 30 -10.18 9.55 -7.14
CA GLY A 30 -11.47 9.60 -7.82
C GLY A 30 -12.61 9.09 -6.94
N ALA A 31 -13.82 9.17 -7.44
CA ALA A 31 -14.99 8.58 -6.80
C ALA A 31 -15.98 8.12 -7.87
N ILE A 32 -16.84 7.18 -7.49
CA ILE A 32 -18.02 6.82 -8.30
C ILE A 32 -19.28 7.00 -7.47
N ALA A 33 -20.37 7.37 -8.13
CA ALA A 33 -21.70 7.38 -7.57
C ALA A 33 -22.71 6.80 -8.56
N GLY A 34 -23.65 6.04 -8.04
CA GLY A 34 -24.53 5.20 -8.83
C GLY A 34 -25.66 4.62 -8.00
N PHE A 35 -26.18 3.49 -8.47
CA PHE A 35 -27.18 2.71 -7.75
C PHE A 35 -26.90 1.22 -7.94
N PHE A 36 -27.41 0.41 -7.03
CA PHE A 36 -27.32 -1.04 -7.12
C PHE A 36 -28.30 -1.58 -8.17
N SER A 37 -27.80 -2.58 -8.90
CA SER A 37 -28.51 -3.38 -9.88
C SER A 37 -28.08 -4.84 -9.75
N GLU A 38 -28.83 -5.75 -10.34
CA GLU A 38 -28.56 -7.19 -10.26
C GLU A 38 -28.72 -7.80 -11.66
N ASP A 39 -27.71 -8.57 -12.08
CA ASP A 39 -27.75 -9.34 -13.33
C ASP A 39 -26.81 -10.55 -13.21
N SER A 40 -26.72 -11.34 -14.27
CA SER A 40 -25.71 -12.40 -14.40
C SER A 40 -24.39 -11.82 -14.92
N VAL A 41 -23.30 -12.15 -14.23
CA VAL A 41 -21.94 -11.73 -14.61
C VAL A 41 -21.16 -12.93 -15.10
N LYS A 42 -20.67 -12.88 -16.33
CA LYS A 42 -19.85 -13.93 -16.93
C LYS A 42 -18.36 -13.64 -16.77
N LEU A 43 -17.61 -14.58 -16.19
CA LEU A 43 -16.16 -14.49 -16.00
C LEU A 43 -15.48 -15.74 -16.54
N GLY A 44 -14.81 -15.60 -17.69
CA GLY A 44 -14.36 -16.75 -18.46
C GLY A 44 -15.56 -17.63 -18.83
N ASP A 45 -15.54 -18.88 -18.39
CA ASP A 45 -16.63 -19.85 -18.59
C ASP A 45 -17.61 -19.93 -17.39
N LEU A 46 -17.47 -19.06 -16.39
CA LEU A 46 -18.31 -19.04 -15.18
C LEU A 46 -19.45 -18.04 -15.34
N ASP A 47 -20.69 -18.53 -15.34
CA ASP A 47 -21.91 -17.70 -15.30
C ASP A 47 -22.35 -17.51 -13.84
N VAL A 48 -22.03 -16.35 -13.24
CA VAL A 48 -22.39 -16.00 -11.86
C VAL A 48 -23.74 -15.30 -11.86
N ASN A 49 -24.78 -16.00 -11.40
CA ASN A 49 -26.14 -15.47 -11.38
C ASN A 49 -26.39 -14.60 -10.14
N ASP A 50 -27.45 -13.79 -10.18
CA ASP A 50 -27.90 -12.95 -9.06
C ASP A 50 -26.76 -12.09 -8.46
N GLN A 51 -25.91 -11.53 -9.33
CA GLN A 51 -24.80 -10.71 -8.90
C GLN A 51 -25.26 -9.26 -8.77
N GLU A 52 -25.25 -8.75 -7.54
CA GLU A 52 -25.46 -7.33 -7.27
C GLU A 52 -24.20 -6.53 -7.61
N PHE A 53 -24.33 -5.46 -8.39
CA PHE A 53 -23.25 -4.53 -8.75
C PHE A 53 -23.75 -3.08 -8.78
N ILE A 54 -22.82 -2.12 -8.87
CA ILE A 54 -23.16 -0.69 -8.92
C ILE A 54 -23.07 -0.21 -10.38
N GLU A 55 -24.18 0.28 -10.90
CA GLU A 55 -24.18 1.06 -12.15
C GLU A 55 -23.72 2.48 -11.84
N ALA A 56 -22.51 2.83 -12.30
CA ALA A 56 -21.98 4.17 -12.13
C ALA A 56 -22.71 5.17 -13.03
N THR A 57 -23.25 6.22 -12.43
CA THR A 57 -23.90 7.34 -13.16
C THR A 57 -23.04 8.60 -13.16
N LYS A 58 -22.05 8.65 -12.27
CA LYS A 58 -21.09 9.74 -12.11
C LYS A 58 -19.75 9.17 -11.68
N GLU A 59 -18.70 9.53 -12.39
CA GLU A 59 -17.33 9.06 -12.13
C GLU A 59 -16.35 10.24 -12.10
N PRO A 60 -16.48 11.16 -11.12
CA PRO A 60 -15.55 12.27 -11.02
C PRO A 60 -14.13 11.79 -10.66
N GLY A 61 -13.16 12.20 -11.47
CA GLY A 61 -11.74 11.99 -11.18
C GLY A 61 -10.92 11.81 -12.45
N LEU A 62 -9.66 12.25 -12.41
CA LEU A 62 -8.73 12.06 -13.54
C LEU A 62 -8.51 10.58 -13.83
N THR A 63 -8.53 9.73 -12.80
CA THR A 63 -8.31 8.27 -12.91
C THR A 63 -9.26 7.61 -13.91
N PHE A 64 -10.57 7.93 -13.86
CA PHE A 64 -11.56 7.32 -14.76
C PHE A 64 -11.58 7.95 -16.15
N MET A 65 -11.09 9.20 -16.32
CA MET A 65 -11.01 9.83 -17.64
C MET A 65 -9.87 9.29 -18.52
N VAL A 66 -8.81 8.76 -17.91
CA VAL A 66 -7.65 8.17 -18.63
C VAL A 66 -7.52 6.67 -18.43
N ALA A 67 -8.52 6.04 -17.78
CA ALA A 67 -8.58 4.61 -17.59
C ALA A 67 -8.64 3.89 -18.95
N LYS A 68 -8.02 2.72 -19.01
CA LYS A 68 -8.11 1.79 -20.15
C LYS A 68 -9.09 0.64 -19.87
N PHE A 69 -9.91 0.78 -18.83
CA PHE A 69 -10.84 -0.23 -18.35
C PHE A 69 -12.21 0.41 -18.12
N ASP A 70 -13.26 -0.38 -18.23
CA ASP A 70 -14.64 0.08 -18.05
C ASP A 70 -15.13 -0.01 -16.60
N GLY A 71 -14.61 -0.94 -15.81
CA GLY A 71 -15.09 -1.16 -14.45
C GLY A 71 -14.09 -1.82 -13.51
N ILE A 72 -14.53 -1.98 -12.26
CA ILE A 72 -13.80 -2.62 -11.17
C ILE A 72 -14.60 -3.81 -10.65
N LEU A 73 -13.97 -4.98 -10.61
CA LEU A 73 -14.48 -6.16 -9.94
C LEU A 73 -13.72 -6.40 -8.64
N GLY A 74 -14.39 -6.15 -7.52
CA GLY A 74 -13.83 -6.36 -6.18
C GLY A 74 -13.79 -7.84 -5.79
N LEU A 75 -12.61 -8.33 -5.43
CA LEU A 75 -12.33 -9.68 -4.93
C LEU A 75 -12.02 -9.69 -3.42
N GLY A 76 -12.36 -8.61 -2.73
CA GLY A 76 -12.28 -8.47 -1.29
C GLY A 76 -13.32 -9.24 -0.51
N PHE A 77 -13.30 -9.00 0.80
CA PHE A 77 -14.29 -9.56 1.69
C PHE A 77 -15.53 -8.65 1.79
N GLN A 78 -16.69 -9.25 2.07
CA GLN A 78 -17.95 -8.53 2.14
C GLN A 78 -17.98 -7.43 3.22
N GLU A 79 -17.18 -7.54 4.27
CA GLU A 79 -17.13 -6.58 5.39
C GLU A 79 -16.79 -5.13 4.96
N ILE A 80 -16.12 -4.95 3.82
CA ILE A 80 -15.81 -3.62 3.27
C ILE A 80 -16.67 -3.25 2.06
N SER A 81 -17.57 -4.14 1.63
CA SER A 81 -18.47 -3.93 0.52
C SER A 81 -19.48 -2.84 0.84
N VAL A 82 -19.58 -1.83 -0.02
CA VAL A 82 -20.61 -0.79 0.11
C VAL A 82 -21.99 -1.44 0.02
N GLY A 83 -22.91 -1.02 0.89
CA GLY A 83 -24.25 -1.61 0.95
C GLY A 83 -24.29 -3.04 1.51
N ASN A 84 -23.15 -3.62 1.92
CA ASN A 84 -23.02 -5.03 2.30
C ASN A 84 -23.38 -5.98 1.14
N ALA A 85 -23.15 -5.54 -0.11
CA ALA A 85 -23.39 -6.36 -1.31
C ALA A 85 -22.47 -7.58 -1.33
N THR A 86 -22.98 -8.72 -1.81
CA THR A 86 -22.22 -9.98 -1.83
C THR A 86 -21.21 -9.95 -2.98
N PRO A 87 -19.89 -10.09 -2.71
CA PRO A 87 -18.88 -10.09 -3.78
C PRO A 87 -19.04 -11.27 -4.74
N VAL A 88 -18.63 -11.09 -5.99
CA VAL A 88 -18.69 -12.12 -7.06
C VAL A 88 -18.14 -13.46 -6.63
N TRP A 89 -16.96 -13.46 -6.01
CA TRP A 89 -16.31 -14.68 -5.55
C TRP A 89 -17.16 -15.45 -4.52
N TYR A 90 -17.91 -14.76 -3.66
CA TYR A 90 -18.78 -15.41 -2.68
C TYR A 90 -19.94 -16.12 -3.39
N ASN A 91 -20.48 -15.50 -4.43
CA ASN A 91 -21.52 -16.10 -5.26
C ASN A 91 -20.98 -17.30 -6.05
N MET A 92 -19.76 -17.24 -6.60
CA MET A 92 -19.10 -18.40 -7.24
C MET A 92 -19.00 -19.60 -6.29
N VAL A 93 -18.52 -19.38 -5.06
CA VAL A 93 -18.42 -20.42 -4.02
C VAL A 93 -19.81 -20.97 -3.68
N LYS A 94 -20.78 -20.08 -3.42
CA LYS A 94 -22.14 -20.45 -3.00
C LYS A 94 -22.91 -21.21 -4.09
N GLN A 95 -22.72 -20.85 -5.35
CA GLN A 95 -23.35 -21.49 -6.50
C GLN A 95 -22.63 -22.78 -6.94
N GLY A 96 -21.48 -23.11 -6.33
CA GLY A 96 -20.73 -24.32 -6.64
C GLY A 96 -20.03 -24.27 -8.00
N LEU A 97 -19.67 -23.08 -8.47
CA LEU A 97 -19.07 -22.85 -9.80
C LEU A 97 -17.56 -23.15 -9.83
N ILE A 98 -16.94 -23.30 -8.67
CA ILE A 98 -15.50 -23.49 -8.51
C ILE A 98 -15.20 -24.71 -7.64
N SER A 99 -14.09 -25.39 -7.93
CA SER A 99 -13.65 -26.60 -7.22
C SER A 99 -13.12 -26.28 -5.82
N ASP A 100 -12.08 -25.44 -5.76
CA ASP A 100 -11.45 -25.04 -4.51
C ASP A 100 -11.78 -23.57 -4.21
N PRO A 101 -11.99 -23.19 -2.93
CA PRO A 101 -12.20 -21.81 -2.54
C PRO A 101 -10.85 -21.05 -2.52
N VAL A 102 -10.18 -21.02 -3.67
CA VAL A 102 -8.90 -20.34 -3.93
C VAL A 102 -8.97 -19.62 -5.28
N PHE A 103 -8.37 -18.44 -5.38
CA PHE A 103 -8.04 -17.82 -6.66
C PHE A 103 -6.58 -17.35 -6.68
N SER A 104 -5.99 -17.23 -7.86
CA SER A 104 -4.59 -16.82 -7.99
C SER A 104 -4.34 -15.88 -9.14
N PHE A 105 -3.27 -15.09 -9.02
CA PHE A 105 -2.81 -14.16 -10.03
C PHE A 105 -1.39 -14.49 -10.48
N TRP A 106 -1.20 -14.45 -11.78
CA TRP A 106 0.08 -14.32 -12.46
C TRP A 106 0.04 -13.06 -13.32
N PHE A 107 1.01 -12.17 -13.15
CA PHE A 107 1.16 -11.02 -14.04
C PHE A 107 2.41 -11.19 -14.89
N ASN A 108 2.25 -11.11 -16.21
CA ASN A 108 3.38 -11.14 -17.11
C ASN A 108 4.11 -9.80 -17.05
N ARG A 109 5.40 -9.84 -16.69
CA ARG A 109 6.27 -8.67 -16.57
C ARG A 109 6.99 -8.32 -17.88
N HIS A 110 6.87 -9.15 -18.91
CA HIS A 110 7.52 -8.97 -20.21
C HIS A 110 6.55 -8.28 -21.19
N ALA A 111 6.50 -6.95 -21.10
CA ALA A 111 5.67 -6.13 -21.98
C ALA A 111 6.05 -6.36 -23.46
N GLY A 112 5.06 -6.70 -24.29
CA GLY A 112 5.24 -6.97 -25.72
C GLY A 112 5.36 -8.46 -26.09
N GLU A 113 5.35 -9.36 -25.11
CA GLU A 113 5.37 -10.82 -25.33
C GLU A 113 4.03 -11.45 -24.89
N GLY A 114 3.10 -11.64 -25.83
CA GLY A 114 1.90 -12.46 -25.61
C GLY A 114 0.92 -11.92 -24.56
N GLU A 115 0.50 -12.79 -23.64
CA GLU A 115 -0.54 -12.54 -22.63
C GLU A 115 -0.05 -11.61 -21.51
N GLY A 116 -0.87 -10.66 -21.06
CA GLY A 116 -0.52 -9.71 -19.99
C GLY A 116 -0.50 -10.32 -18.58
N GLY A 117 -1.11 -11.49 -18.40
CA GLY A 117 -1.26 -12.18 -17.13
C GLY A 117 -2.48 -13.12 -17.16
N GLU A 118 -2.68 -13.83 -16.06
CA GLU A 118 -3.79 -14.77 -15.87
C GLU A 118 -4.35 -14.65 -14.44
N ILE A 119 -5.68 -14.73 -14.32
CA ILE A 119 -6.36 -15.01 -13.06
C ILE A 119 -7.03 -16.38 -13.16
N VAL A 120 -6.84 -17.21 -12.14
CA VAL A 120 -7.48 -18.52 -12.03
C VAL A 120 -8.45 -18.50 -10.86
N PHE A 121 -9.74 -18.72 -11.13
CA PHE A 121 -10.74 -18.98 -10.08
C PHE A 121 -10.89 -20.48 -9.87
N GLY A 122 -10.84 -20.93 -8.61
CA GLY A 122 -11.00 -22.35 -8.27
C GLY A 122 -9.70 -23.15 -8.18
N GLY A 123 -8.53 -22.50 -8.27
CA GLY A 123 -7.23 -23.18 -8.31
C GLY A 123 -6.06 -22.24 -8.55
N MET A 124 -4.98 -22.78 -9.12
CA MET A 124 -3.80 -22.06 -9.59
C MET A 124 -3.11 -22.87 -10.70
N ASP A 125 -2.51 -22.19 -11.69
CA ASP A 125 -1.71 -22.89 -12.70
C ASP A 125 -0.25 -23.06 -12.25
N SER A 126 0.18 -24.32 -12.14
CA SER A 126 1.55 -24.71 -11.84
C SER A 126 2.60 -24.24 -12.87
N SER A 127 2.18 -23.86 -14.08
CA SER A 127 3.09 -23.33 -15.10
C SER A 127 3.59 -21.91 -14.77
N HIS A 128 2.88 -21.18 -13.92
CA HIS A 128 3.11 -19.77 -13.64
C HIS A 128 3.94 -19.47 -12.38
N TYR A 129 4.41 -20.51 -11.67
CA TYR A 129 5.27 -20.31 -10.50
C TYR A 129 6.33 -21.40 -10.32
N LYS A 130 7.35 -21.09 -9.52
CA LYS A 130 8.45 -21.97 -9.17
C LYS A 130 8.51 -22.18 -7.66
N GLY A 131 8.69 -23.45 -7.26
CA GLY A 131 8.78 -23.86 -5.86
C GLY A 131 7.46 -23.72 -5.11
N ASP A 132 7.54 -23.80 -3.78
CA ASP A 132 6.35 -23.76 -2.92
C ASP A 132 5.96 -22.34 -2.51
N HIS A 133 4.66 -22.07 -2.41
CA HIS A 133 4.15 -20.83 -1.85
C HIS A 133 4.43 -20.73 -0.35
N THR A 134 4.88 -19.56 0.08
CA THR A 134 4.93 -19.20 1.50
C THR A 134 3.59 -18.60 1.89
N TYR A 135 2.84 -19.31 2.73
CA TYR A 135 1.51 -18.88 3.18
C TYR A 135 1.56 -18.11 4.50
N VAL A 136 0.80 -17.03 4.57
CA VAL A 136 0.56 -16.24 5.78
C VAL A 136 -0.93 -16.05 6.02
N PRO A 137 -1.42 -16.16 7.28
CA PRO A 137 -2.85 -16.04 7.57
C PRO A 137 -3.32 -14.60 7.38
N VAL A 138 -4.59 -14.46 6.99
CA VAL A 138 -5.29 -13.18 6.98
C VAL A 138 -5.49 -12.72 8.43
N THR A 139 -5.09 -11.49 8.74
CA THR A 139 -5.11 -10.95 10.11
C THR A 139 -6.34 -10.09 10.38
N GLN A 140 -6.89 -9.46 9.35
CA GLN A 140 -8.09 -8.64 9.46
C GLN A 140 -9.03 -8.92 8.29
N LYS A 141 -10.08 -9.70 8.56
CA LYS A 141 -11.12 -10.00 7.57
C LYS A 141 -11.85 -8.71 7.17
N GLY A 142 -11.95 -8.50 5.87
CA GLY A 142 -12.26 -7.20 5.25
C GLY A 142 -11.27 -6.96 4.11
N TYR A 143 -9.98 -7.05 4.43
CA TYR A 143 -8.90 -6.94 3.48
C TYR A 143 -8.16 -8.27 3.35
N TRP A 144 -7.45 -8.48 2.24
CA TRP A 144 -6.44 -9.53 2.13
C TRP A 144 -5.14 -9.11 2.84
N GLN A 145 -5.31 -8.75 4.11
CA GLN A 145 -4.27 -8.24 4.99
C GLN A 145 -3.60 -9.36 5.77
N PHE A 146 -2.29 -9.32 5.87
CA PHE A 146 -1.47 -10.26 6.64
C PHE A 146 -0.38 -9.54 7.42
N ASN A 147 0.22 -10.22 8.40
CA ASN A 147 1.39 -9.70 9.11
C ASN A 147 2.64 -9.83 8.23
N MET A 148 3.37 -8.74 8.13
CA MET A 148 4.66 -8.62 7.47
C MET A 148 5.72 -8.25 8.51
N GLY A 149 6.93 -8.76 8.32
CA GLY A 149 8.10 -8.37 9.08
C GLY A 149 8.77 -7.12 8.50
N ASP A 150 10.08 -7.09 8.65
CA ASP A 150 10.89 -5.95 8.28
C ASP A 150 11.06 -5.78 6.76
N VAL A 151 11.33 -4.53 6.36
CA VAL A 151 11.74 -4.15 5.02
C VAL A 151 13.23 -3.87 5.03
N LEU A 152 13.97 -4.53 4.14
CA LEU A 152 15.41 -4.45 4.03
C LEU A 152 15.82 -3.71 2.77
N VAL A 153 16.76 -2.79 2.90
CA VAL A 153 17.42 -2.10 1.78
C VAL A 153 18.87 -2.54 1.75
N ASP A 154 19.32 -3.16 0.65
CA ASP A 154 20.67 -3.74 0.55
C ASP A 154 20.96 -4.75 1.68
N GLY A 155 19.95 -5.54 2.05
CA GLY A 155 20.03 -6.50 3.15
C GLY A 155 20.05 -5.90 4.56
N LYS A 156 20.00 -4.58 4.70
CA LYS A 156 19.99 -3.86 5.99
C LYS A 156 18.57 -3.46 6.39
N SER A 157 18.26 -3.60 7.67
CA SER A 157 16.97 -3.21 8.25
C SER A 157 16.69 -1.72 8.05
N THR A 158 15.44 -1.37 7.78
CA THR A 158 14.93 0.02 7.87
C THR A 158 14.44 0.35 9.29
N GLY A 159 14.35 -0.63 10.17
CA GLY A 159 14.03 -0.48 11.60
C GLY A 159 12.55 -0.22 11.86
N PHE A 160 11.87 0.55 11.00
CA PHE A 160 10.48 0.96 11.18
C PHE A 160 9.52 -0.25 11.23
N CYS A 161 9.67 -1.23 10.32
CA CYS A 161 8.85 -2.44 10.29
C CYS A 161 9.47 -3.63 11.05
N ALA A 162 10.55 -3.43 11.80
CA ALA A 162 11.21 -4.52 12.54
C ALA A 162 10.32 -5.13 13.64
N GLY A 163 9.44 -4.33 14.23
CA GLY A 163 8.42 -4.77 15.19
C GLY A 163 7.19 -5.43 14.55
N GLY A 164 7.17 -5.53 13.22
CA GLY A 164 6.03 -5.98 12.43
C GLY A 164 5.25 -4.81 11.83
N CYS A 165 4.86 -4.98 10.58
CA CYS A 165 3.93 -4.13 9.85
C CYS A 165 2.78 -5.00 9.34
N ALA A 166 1.63 -4.41 9.05
CA ALA A 166 0.63 -5.08 8.25
C ALA A 166 0.95 -4.91 6.76
N ALA A 167 0.48 -5.81 5.91
CA ALA A 167 0.53 -5.66 4.45
C ALA A 167 -0.77 -6.18 3.83
N ILE A 168 -1.22 -5.55 2.74
CA ILE A 168 -2.32 -6.00 1.88
C ILE A 168 -1.72 -6.36 0.54
N ALA A 169 -2.06 -7.53 0.00
CA ALA A 169 -1.84 -7.82 -1.42
C ALA A 169 -3.02 -7.27 -2.22
N ASP A 170 -2.75 -6.38 -3.17
CA ASP A 170 -3.76 -5.58 -3.87
C ASP A 170 -3.47 -5.52 -5.38
N SER A 171 -4.17 -6.33 -6.16
CA SER A 171 -4.07 -6.32 -7.64
C SER A 171 -4.65 -5.06 -8.29
N GLY A 172 -5.37 -4.23 -7.54
CA GLY A 172 -5.93 -2.96 -8.02
C GLY A 172 -4.93 -1.81 -8.03
N THR A 173 -3.75 -2.02 -7.44
CA THR A 173 -2.71 -1.01 -7.30
C THR A 173 -1.43 -1.50 -7.97
N SER A 174 -0.78 -0.67 -8.80
CA SER A 174 0.50 -1.05 -9.41
C SER A 174 1.70 -0.82 -8.50
N LEU A 175 1.75 0.33 -7.79
CA LEU A 175 2.88 0.72 -6.94
C LEU A 175 2.88 0.03 -5.58
N LEU A 176 4.05 -0.04 -4.97
CA LEU A 176 4.23 -0.41 -3.56
C LEU A 176 3.99 0.81 -2.69
N ALA A 177 2.92 0.82 -1.89
CA ALA A 177 2.64 1.92 -0.97
C ALA A 177 3.08 1.56 0.45
N GLY A 178 3.82 2.43 1.12
CA GLY A 178 4.30 2.15 2.49
C GLY A 178 4.66 3.40 3.29
N PRO A 179 5.06 3.21 4.56
CA PRO A 179 5.34 4.31 5.48
C PRO A 179 6.40 5.28 4.95
N THR A 180 6.14 6.58 5.06
CA THR A 180 7.02 7.64 4.55
C THR A 180 8.46 7.52 5.07
N ALA A 181 8.63 7.08 6.32
CA ALA A 181 9.93 6.83 6.93
C ALA A 181 10.78 5.85 6.10
N ILE A 182 10.19 4.76 5.61
CA ILE A 182 10.89 3.73 4.82
C ILE A 182 11.08 4.20 3.38
N ILE A 183 10.05 4.78 2.76
CA ILE A 183 10.12 5.23 1.36
C ILE A 183 11.19 6.32 1.19
N THR A 184 11.38 7.18 2.19
CA THR A 184 12.45 8.19 2.19
C THR A 184 13.85 7.55 2.17
N GLU A 185 14.07 6.51 2.96
CA GLU A 185 15.34 5.75 2.94
C GLU A 185 15.56 5.04 1.61
N ILE A 186 14.51 4.45 1.04
CA ILE A 186 14.54 3.84 -0.29
C ILE A 186 14.91 4.90 -1.35
N ASN A 187 14.21 6.04 -1.36
CA ASN A 187 14.44 7.13 -2.31
C ASN A 187 15.90 7.62 -2.29
N GLU A 188 16.48 7.81 -1.10
CA GLU A 188 17.89 8.17 -0.97
C GLU A 188 18.82 7.08 -1.54
N LYS A 189 18.50 5.80 -1.32
CA LYS A 189 19.33 4.67 -1.75
C LYS A 189 19.25 4.37 -3.24
N ILE A 190 18.12 4.63 -3.88
CA ILE A 190 17.93 4.46 -5.33
C ILE A 190 18.20 5.74 -6.11
N GLY A 191 18.49 6.86 -5.42
CA GLY A 191 18.73 8.16 -6.03
C GLY A 191 17.46 8.83 -6.58
N ALA A 192 16.28 8.48 -6.08
CA ALA A 192 15.02 9.06 -6.52
C ALA A 192 14.89 10.53 -6.11
N ALA A 193 14.27 11.32 -6.98
CA ALA A 193 13.88 12.68 -6.68
C ALA A 193 12.88 12.70 -5.51
N GLY A 194 13.08 13.66 -4.60
CA GLY A 194 12.17 13.91 -3.49
C GLY A 194 11.96 15.41 -3.30
N VAL A 195 11.20 15.75 -2.27
CA VAL A 195 10.88 17.12 -1.87
C VAL A 195 11.62 17.44 -0.59
N VAL A 196 12.14 18.67 -0.50
CA VAL A 196 12.79 19.16 0.71
C VAL A 196 11.72 19.54 1.74
N SER A 197 11.74 18.90 2.92
CA SER A 197 10.90 19.33 4.07
C SER A 197 11.67 20.25 5.00
N GLN A 198 11.15 21.45 5.20
CA GLN A 198 11.72 22.42 6.14
C GLN A 198 11.48 22.00 7.59
N GLU A 199 10.38 21.31 7.87
CA GLU A 199 10.05 20.76 9.19
C GLU A 199 11.09 19.71 9.58
N CYS A 200 11.38 18.76 8.67
CA CYS A 200 12.43 17.76 8.87
C CYS A 200 13.80 18.43 9.08
N LYS A 201 14.19 19.36 8.21
CA LYS A 201 15.46 20.10 8.35
C LYS A 201 15.54 20.85 9.69
N THR A 202 14.44 21.42 10.15
CA THR A 202 14.36 22.12 11.45
C THR A 202 14.51 21.14 12.60
N VAL A 203 13.84 19.99 12.57
CA VAL A 203 13.99 18.93 13.58
C VAL A 203 15.45 18.50 13.69
N VAL A 204 16.10 18.21 12.56
CA VAL A 204 17.49 17.74 12.54
C VAL A 204 18.44 18.82 13.05
N SER A 205 18.29 20.07 12.60
CA SER A 205 19.20 21.16 12.96
C SER A 205 19.04 21.64 14.40
N GLN A 206 17.81 21.73 14.92
CA GLN A 206 17.54 22.28 16.24
C GLN A 206 17.50 21.22 17.35
N TYR A 207 16.97 20.04 17.05
CA TYR A 207 16.67 19.01 18.04
C TYR A 207 17.48 17.72 17.83
N GLY A 208 18.20 17.58 16.70
CA GLY A 208 18.83 16.31 16.33
C GLY A 208 19.84 15.80 17.36
N GLN A 209 20.68 16.69 17.93
CA GLN A 209 21.62 16.29 18.97
C GLN A 209 20.90 15.83 20.24
N GLN A 210 19.87 16.57 20.67
CA GLN A 210 19.07 16.21 21.84
C GLN A 210 18.37 14.86 21.65
N ILE A 211 17.83 14.60 20.46
CA ILE A 211 17.20 13.31 20.12
C ILE A 211 18.24 12.17 20.20
N LEU A 212 19.44 12.36 19.63
CA LEU A 212 20.52 11.38 19.70
C LEU A 212 20.97 11.10 21.14
N ASP A 213 21.11 12.14 21.96
CA ASP A 213 21.51 11.99 23.36
C ASP A 213 20.46 11.21 24.15
N LEU A 214 19.16 11.46 23.90
CA LEU A 214 18.07 10.69 24.49
C LEU A 214 18.05 9.23 24.04
N LEU A 215 18.32 8.96 22.77
CA LEU A 215 18.45 7.59 22.23
C LEU A 215 19.61 6.83 22.87
N LEU A 216 20.77 7.49 23.05
CA LEU A 216 21.94 6.90 23.70
C LEU A 216 21.75 6.70 25.21
N ALA A 217 20.89 7.51 25.84
CA ALA A 217 20.45 7.31 27.22
C ALA A 217 19.39 6.21 27.36
N GLU A 218 19.17 5.39 26.32
CA GLU A 218 18.19 4.29 26.27
C GLU A 218 16.75 4.74 26.57
N THR A 219 16.42 5.99 26.22
CA THR A 219 15.03 6.47 26.31
C THR A 219 14.16 5.71 25.33
N GLN A 220 12.94 5.36 25.75
CA GLN A 220 11.95 4.72 24.88
C GLN A 220 11.69 5.61 23.64
N PRO A 221 11.95 5.14 22.40
CA PRO A 221 11.86 5.96 21.19
C PRO A 221 10.52 6.70 21.04
N ALA A 222 9.41 6.02 21.34
CA ALA A 222 8.05 6.59 21.26
C ALA A 222 7.84 7.82 22.19
N LYS A 223 8.65 7.98 23.23
CA LYS A 223 8.55 9.10 24.19
C LYS A 223 9.49 10.25 23.89
N ILE A 224 10.41 10.09 22.94
CA ILE A 224 11.45 11.10 22.71
C ILE A 224 10.83 12.40 22.19
N CYS A 225 9.95 12.34 21.20
CA CYS A 225 9.39 13.55 20.60
C CYS A 225 8.45 14.32 21.55
N SER A 226 7.81 13.63 22.50
CA SER A 226 7.05 14.30 23.56
C SER A 226 7.97 14.91 24.63
N GLN A 227 9.07 14.27 24.99
CA GLN A 227 10.08 14.83 25.92
C GLN A 227 10.81 16.04 25.33
N VAL A 228 11.07 16.03 24.02
CA VAL A 228 11.64 17.17 23.29
C VAL A 228 10.60 18.30 23.13
N GLY A 229 9.32 18.01 23.33
CA GLY A 229 8.23 18.99 23.27
C GLY A 229 7.65 19.22 21.88
N LEU A 230 7.99 18.36 20.90
CA LEU A 230 7.48 18.43 19.53
C LEU A 230 6.16 17.67 19.34
N CYS A 231 5.85 16.72 20.23
CA CYS A 231 4.59 15.98 20.23
C CYS A 231 3.82 16.20 21.54
N THR A 232 2.49 16.32 21.42
CA THR A 232 1.59 16.49 22.58
C THR A 232 1.29 15.18 23.31
N PHE A 233 1.47 14.04 22.66
CA PHE A 233 1.17 12.70 23.20
C PHE A 233 2.41 11.79 23.13
N ASP A 234 2.45 10.80 24.02
CA ASP A 234 3.61 9.91 24.24
C ASP A 234 3.49 8.53 23.57
N GLY A 235 2.51 8.37 22.66
CA GLY A 235 2.25 7.13 21.93
C GLY A 235 1.62 5.99 22.75
N THR A 236 1.32 6.15 24.04
CA THR A 236 0.81 5.06 24.90
C THR A 236 -0.71 5.02 25.06
N HIS A 237 -1.41 6.07 24.65
CA HIS A 237 -2.88 6.14 24.67
C HIS A 237 -3.41 6.48 23.28
N GLY A 238 -3.82 5.45 22.53
CA GLY A 238 -4.71 5.63 21.39
C GLY A 238 -6.05 6.15 21.89
N VAL A 239 -6.29 7.46 21.81
CA VAL A 239 -7.60 8.00 22.15
C VAL A 239 -8.56 7.60 21.03
N SER A 240 -9.35 6.57 21.32
CA SER A 240 -10.64 6.33 20.68
C SER A 240 -11.43 7.63 20.69
N THR A 241 -11.82 8.10 19.51
CA THR A 241 -12.70 9.24 19.30
C THR A 241 -14.01 9.04 20.06
N GLY A 242 -14.21 9.79 21.14
CA GLY A 242 -15.43 9.64 21.94
C GLY A 242 -15.60 10.56 23.14
N ILE A 243 -15.21 11.85 23.09
CA ILE A 243 -15.72 12.83 24.07
C ILE A 243 -16.06 14.14 23.34
N ARG A 244 -17.35 14.50 23.39
CA ARG A 244 -17.90 15.78 22.94
C ARG A 244 -17.56 16.83 24.01
N SER A 245 -16.68 17.79 23.70
CA SER A 245 -16.51 18.95 24.57
C SER A 245 -17.73 19.86 24.41
N VAL A 246 -18.45 20.09 25.51
CA VAL A 246 -19.71 20.86 25.57
C VAL A 246 -19.49 22.32 25.92
N VAL A 247 -18.28 22.83 25.73
CA VAL A 247 -17.92 24.21 26.11
C VAL A 247 -17.15 24.84 24.95
N ASP A 248 -17.91 25.34 23.98
CA ASP A 248 -17.67 26.61 23.27
C ASP A 248 -18.66 26.79 22.10
N ASP A 249 -19.96 26.73 22.43
CA ASP A 249 -20.99 27.36 21.59
C ASP A 249 -20.92 28.87 21.80
N LYS A 250 -19.99 29.53 21.10
CA LYS A 250 -20.07 30.92 20.58
C LYS A 250 -18.68 31.45 20.20
N ALA A 251 -18.27 31.19 18.95
CA ALA A 251 -17.70 32.18 18.04
C ALA A 251 -17.13 31.46 16.82
N GLY A 252 -17.56 31.86 15.63
CA GLY A 252 -17.17 31.25 14.35
C GLY A 252 -15.65 31.17 14.16
N LYS A 253 -15.10 29.97 14.33
CA LYS A 253 -13.87 29.52 13.68
C LYS A 253 -14.16 28.17 13.02
N SER A 254 -13.81 28.10 11.75
CA SER A 254 -13.91 26.93 10.88
C SER A 254 -13.44 25.65 11.57
N ASN A 255 -14.32 24.65 11.64
CA ASN A 255 -13.99 23.27 11.94
C ASN A 255 -12.97 22.73 10.93
N GLY A 256 -11.70 22.72 11.31
CA GLY A 256 -10.65 21.93 10.67
C GLY A 256 -10.38 20.71 11.55
N GLY A 257 -10.54 19.51 11.00
CA GLY A 257 -10.16 18.27 11.69
C GLY A 257 -8.71 18.34 12.18
N LEU A 258 -8.48 17.81 13.39
CA LEU A 258 -7.19 17.70 14.05
C LEU A 258 -6.12 17.17 13.07
N LYS A 259 -5.27 18.05 12.55
CA LYS A 259 -4.05 17.66 11.83
C LYS A 259 -3.00 17.29 12.86
N SER A 260 -2.37 16.14 12.71
CA SER A 260 -1.09 15.83 13.38
C SER A 260 -0.12 16.99 13.16
N ASP A 261 0.60 17.40 14.20
CA ASP A 261 1.59 18.47 14.10
C ASP A 261 2.70 18.05 13.10
N PRO A 262 2.93 18.79 11.99
CA PRO A 262 3.97 18.46 11.03
C PRO A 262 5.36 18.30 11.65
N MET A 263 5.65 19.04 12.72
CA MET A 263 6.92 18.92 13.45
C MET A 263 6.99 17.63 14.27
N CYS A 264 5.86 17.18 14.83
CA CYS A 264 5.76 15.90 15.54
C CYS A 264 6.07 14.73 14.60
N ASN A 265 5.42 14.66 13.44
CA ASN A 265 5.66 13.59 12.46
C ASN A 265 7.12 13.58 11.97
N ALA A 266 7.69 14.76 11.70
CA ALA A 266 9.10 14.90 11.33
C ALA A 266 10.05 14.41 12.43
N CYS A 267 9.71 14.66 13.70
CA CYS A 267 10.46 14.14 14.84
C CYS A 267 10.37 12.62 14.93
N GLU A 268 9.18 12.04 14.83
CA GLU A 268 8.99 10.58 14.93
C GLU A 268 9.78 9.84 13.84
N MET A 269 9.76 10.35 12.60
CA MET A 269 10.59 9.82 11.50
C MET A 269 12.08 9.96 11.82
N ALA A 270 12.53 11.13 12.30
CA ALA A 270 13.92 11.36 12.66
C ALA A 270 14.40 10.41 13.76
N VAL A 271 13.60 10.16 14.79
CA VAL A 271 13.90 9.20 15.86
C VAL A 271 14.13 7.80 15.28
N VAL A 272 13.25 7.33 14.40
CA VAL A 272 13.40 6.01 13.78
C VAL A 272 14.67 5.93 12.93
N TRP A 273 14.93 6.94 12.08
CA TRP A 273 16.15 6.97 11.29
C TRP A 273 17.40 7.00 12.16
N MET A 274 17.43 7.83 13.22
CA MET A 274 18.56 7.90 14.16
C MET A 274 18.80 6.55 14.85
N GLN A 275 17.73 5.94 15.35
CA GLN A 275 17.80 4.64 16.01
C GLN A 275 18.35 3.56 15.06
N ASN A 276 17.88 3.57 13.81
CA ASN A 276 18.37 2.64 12.80
C ASN A 276 19.86 2.85 12.51
N GLN A 277 20.30 4.10 12.32
CA GLN A 277 21.71 4.39 12.05
C GLN A 277 22.62 4.08 13.25
N LEU A 278 22.14 4.27 14.49
CA LEU A 278 22.82 3.85 15.71
C LEU A 278 22.99 2.33 15.76
N ALA A 279 21.95 1.57 15.40
CA ALA A 279 22.03 0.11 15.32
C ALA A 279 23.05 -0.38 14.26
N GLN A 280 23.38 0.47 13.29
CA GLN A 280 24.44 0.23 12.30
C GLN A 280 25.82 0.75 12.74
N ASN A 281 26.01 1.09 14.02
CA ASN A 281 27.26 1.58 14.62
C ASN A 281 27.84 2.84 13.94
N LYS A 282 27.00 3.75 13.45
CA LYS A 282 27.45 5.04 12.89
C LYS A 282 27.71 6.07 13.99
N THR A 283 28.61 7.03 13.74
CA THR A 283 28.89 8.15 14.65
C THR A 283 27.76 9.19 14.61
N GLN A 284 27.55 9.93 15.70
CA GLN A 284 26.50 10.95 15.81
C GLN A 284 26.56 11.99 14.65
N GLU A 285 27.75 12.47 14.29
CA GLU A 285 27.94 13.42 13.19
C GLU A 285 27.49 12.87 11.84
N LEU A 286 27.86 11.61 11.54
CA LEU A 286 27.44 10.93 10.32
C LEU A 286 25.93 10.68 10.31
N ILE A 287 25.34 10.42 11.49
CA ILE A 287 23.88 10.23 11.62
C ILE A 287 23.14 11.52 11.31
N LEU A 288 23.51 12.65 11.94
CA LEU A 288 22.88 13.94 11.69
C LEU A 288 23.01 14.37 10.23
N THR A 289 24.20 14.17 9.64
CA THR A 289 24.44 14.46 8.22
C THR A 289 23.55 13.61 7.32
N TYR A 290 23.46 12.30 7.58
CA TYR A 290 22.64 11.39 6.78
C TYR A 290 21.15 11.72 6.87
N ILE A 291 20.64 12.00 8.06
CA ILE A 291 19.22 12.32 8.24
C ILE A 291 18.88 13.68 7.64
N ASN A 292 19.82 14.64 7.71
CA ASN A 292 19.69 15.87 6.96
C ASN A 292 19.57 15.61 5.44
N GLN A 293 20.29 14.63 4.87
CA GLN A 293 20.11 14.23 3.47
C GLN A 293 18.73 13.58 3.22
N LEU A 294 18.25 12.73 4.13
CA LEU A 294 16.90 12.16 4.03
C LEU A 294 15.80 13.23 3.98
N CYS A 295 15.96 14.35 4.69
CA CYS A 295 15.03 15.48 4.63
C CYS A 295 14.91 16.14 3.23
N GLU A 296 15.82 15.83 2.29
CA GLU A 296 15.78 16.28 0.89
C GLU A 296 15.12 15.26 -0.04
N ARG A 297 14.85 14.05 0.46
CA ARG A 297 14.35 12.89 -0.30
C ARG A 297 12.94 12.48 0.09
N LEU A 298 12.23 13.32 0.83
CA LEU A 298 10.87 13.01 1.22
C LEU A 298 9.99 12.79 -0.02
N PRO A 299 9.12 11.78 -0.02
CA PRO A 299 8.27 11.46 -1.15
C PRO A 299 7.42 12.65 -1.59
N SER A 300 7.31 12.85 -2.91
CA SER A 300 6.46 13.90 -3.46
C SER A 300 4.99 13.65 -3.12
N PRO A 301 4.21 14.68 -2.75
CA PRO A 301 2.76 14.55 -2.58
C PRO A 301 2.03 14.12 -3.85
N MET A 302 2.66 14.30 -5.01
CA MET A 302 2.14 13.86 -6.31
C MET A 302 2.40 12.37 -6.59
N GLY A 303 3.04 11.64 -5.67
CA GLY A 303 3.18 10.19 -5.68
C GLY A 303 4.34 9.64 -6.53
N GLU A 304 4.74 10.36 -7.58
CA GLU A 304 5.83 9.94 -8.47
C GLU A 304 7.21 10.44 -8.00
N SER A 305 8.19 9.54 -7.99
CA SER A 305 9.59 9.86 -7.67
C SER A 305 10.48 9.40 -8.83
N ALA A 306 10.91 10.33 -9.66
CA ALA A 306 11.76 10.04 -10.82
C ALA A 306 13.16 9.57 -10.39
N VAL A 307 13.74 8.63 -11.13
CA VAL A 307 15.11 8.13 -10.96
C VAL A 307 15.87 8.21 -12.28
N ASP A 308 17.20 8.22 -12.22
CA ASP A 308 18.03 8.09 -13.42
C ASP A 308 17.98 6.64 -13.94
N CYS A 309 17.54 6.47 -15.19
CA CYS A 309 17.52 5.16 -15.84
C CYS A 309 18.93 4.54 -16.00
N ALA A 310 19.99 5.35 -16.02
CA ALA A 310 21.35 4.84 -16.14
C ALA A 310 21.89 4.23 -14.82
N SER A 311 21.29 4.56 -13.67
CA SER A 311 21.79 4.13 -12.37
C SER A 311 21.20 2.80 -11.88
N LEU A 312 20.31 2.15 -12.65
CA LEU A 312 19.65 0.88 -12.26
C LEU A 312 20.65 -0.17 -11.76
N GLY A 313 21.78 -0.36 -12.45
CA GLY A 313 22.78 -1.37 -12.10
C GLY A 313 23.52 -1.14 -10.78
N SER A 314 23.41 0.05 -10.19
CA SER A 314 23.97 0.38 -8.87
C SER A 314 22.94 0.47 -7.76
N MET A 315 21.65 0.36 -8.08
CA MET A 315 20.59 0.43 -7.08
C MET A 315 20.57 -0.86 -6.26
N PRO A 316 20.23 -0.80 -4.96
CA PRO A 316 20.21 -1.98 -4.12
C PRO A 316 18.97 -2.83 -4.35
N ASP A 317 19.06 -4.10 -4.00
CA ASP A 317 17.87 -4.94 -3.88
C ASP A 317 17.08 -4.55 -2.62
N ILE A 318 15.75 -4.56 -2.74
CA ILE A 318 14.81 -4.31 -1.64
C ILE A 318 14.15 -5.64 -1.26
N ALA A 319 14.03 -5.96 0.03
CA ALA A 319 13.40 -7.21 0.44
C ALA A 319 12.35 -7.02 1.53
N PHE A 320 11.21 -7.69 1.38
CA PHE A 320 10.14 -7.76 2.36
C PHE A 320 10.20 -9.09 3.11
N THR A 321 10.06 -9.08 4.42
CA THR A 321 10.02 -10.31 5.22
C THR A 321 8.58 -10.76 5.39
N ILE A 322 8.19 -11.89 4.79
CA ILE A 322 6.82 -12.43 4.84
C ILE A 322 6.90 -13.90 5.24
N GLY A 323 6.19 -14.31 6.30
CA GLY A 323 6.22 -15.69 6.78
C GLY A 323 7.61 -16.20 7.18
N GLY A 324 8.51 -15.29 7.60
CA GLY A 324 9.91 -15.61 7.91
C GLY A 324 10.85 -15.74 6.70
N LYS A 325 10.33 -15.64 5.47
CA LYS A 325 11.11 -15.66 4.23
C LYS A 325 11.32 -14.22 3.71
N LYS A 326 12.45 -13.98 3.06
CA LYS A 326 12.77 -12.70 2.41
C LYS A 326 12.37 -12.73 0.93
N PHE A 327 11.46 -11.85 0.54
CA PHE A 327 10.99 -11.65 -0.82
C PHE A 327 11.71 -10.44 -1.41
N LYS A 328 12.71 -10.71 -2.26
CA LYS A 328 13.68 -9.76 -2.80
C LYS A 328 13.25 -9.25 -4.18
N LEU A 329 13.14 -7.94 -4.33
CA LEU A 329 12.95 -7.24 -5.59
C LEU A 329 14.27 -6.63 -6.05
N LYS A 330 14.63 -6.89 -7.31
CA LYS A 330 15.77 -6.28 -8.00
C LYS A 330 15.40 -4.90 -8.55
N PRO A 331 16.38 -4.03 -8.84
CA PRO A 331 16.16 -2.72 -9.45
C PRO A 331 15.26 -2.75 -10.69
N GLU A 332 15.43 -3.74 -11.56
CA GLU A 332 14.64 -3.86 -12.80
C GLU A 332 13.17 -4.21 -12.54
N GLN A 333 12.86 -4.70 -11.32
CA GLN A 333 11.51 -5.12 -10.93
C GLN A 333 10.75 -3.98 -10.24
N TYR A 334 11.42 -3.17 -9.43
CA TYR A 334 10.78 -2.08 -8.71
C TYR A 334 10.94 -0.70 -9.37
N ILE A 335 11.76 -0.53 -10.42
CA ILE A 335 11.80 0.69 -11.22
C ILE A 335 10.93 0.51 -12.47
N LEU A 336 9.98 1.42 -12.67
CA LEU A 336 9.09 1.42 -13.82
C LEU A 336 9.62 2.37 -14.90
N LYS A 337 9.62 1.92 -16.15
CA LYS A 337 9.98 2.74 -17.31
C LYS A 337 8.71 3.21 -18.01
N VAL A 338 8.53 4.52 -18.09
CA VAL A 338 7.40 5.17 -18.75
C VAL A 338 7.89 5.85 -20.03
N GLY A 339 7.25 5.54 -21.16
CA GLY A 339 7.68 6.02 -22.48
C GLY A 339 8.72 5.13 -23.16
N GLU A 340 9.09 5.49 -24.38
CA GLU A 340 9.96 4.68 -25.24
C GLU A 340 11.23 5.44 -25.67
N GLY A 341 12.28 4.67 -26.00
CA GLY A 341 13.53 5.21 -26.54
C GLY A 341 14.31 6.08 -25.54
N GLN A 342 15.03 7.08 -26.05
CA GLN A 342 15.89 7.95 -25.24
C GLN A 342 15.12 8.94 -24.34
N ALA A 343 13.81 9.10 -24.56
CA ALA A 343 12.94 9.95 -23.74
C ALA A 343 12.21 9.17 -22.63
N ALA A 344 12.47 7.86 -22.49
CA ALA A 344 11.89 7.06 -21.44
C ALA A 344 12.29 7.62 -20.05
N GLN A 345 11.29 7.78 -19.19
CA GLN A 345 11.47 8.21 -17.82
C GLN A 345 11.41 7.00 -16.90
N CYS A 346 12.32 6.94 -15.93
CA CYS A 346 12.27 5.92 -14.89
C CYS A 346 11.66 6.51 -13.63
N ILE A 347 10.69 5.80 -13.07
CA ILE A 347 10.02 6.18 -11.82
C ILE A 347 10.19 5.05 -10.80
N SER A 348 10.34 5.44 -9.55
CA SER A 348 10.29 4.52 -8.42
C SER A 348 8.93 3.84 -8.37
N GLY A 349 8.91 2.51 -8.23
CA GLY A 349 7.71 1.73 -7.98
C GLY A 349 7.18 1.87 -6.56
N PHE A 350 7.76 2.75 -5.75
CA PHE A 350 7.41 3.00 -4.35
C PHE A 350 6.70 4.33 -4.19
N THR A 351 5.64 4.35 -3.39
CA THR A 351 4.90 5.56 -3.03
C THR A 351 4.63 5.63 -1.54
N ALA A 352 4.47 6.84 -1.02
CA ALA A 352 4.28 7.08 0.40
C ALA A 352 2.82 7.00 0.81
N MET A 353 2.56 6.30 1.90
CA MET A 353 1.25 6.17 2.49
C MET A 353 1.39 5.91 3.99
N ASP A 354 1.04 6.90 4.79
CA ASP A 354 1.03 6.78 6.24
C ASP A 354 -0.37 6.47 6.75
N ILE A 355 -0.57 5.24 7.23
CA ILE A 355 -1.81 4.81 7.89
C ILE A 355 -1.56 4.71 9.39
N PRO A 356 -2.25 5.52 10.22
CA PRO A 356 -2.03 5.51 11.65
C PRO A 356 -2.63 4.24 12.31
N PRO A 357 -2.17 3.89 13.53
CA PRO A 357 -2.83 2.89 14.36
C PRO A 357 -4.32 3.22 14.59
N PRO A 358 -5.19 2.20 14.76
CA PRO A 358 -4.89 0.77 14.90
C PRO A 358 -4.80 0.01 13.57
N ARG A 359 -4.98 0.67 12.41
CA ARG A 359 -4.99 0.00 11.10
C ARG A 359 -3.59 -0.19 10.51
N GLY A 360 -2.66 0.69 10.84
CA GLY A 360 -1.27 0.61 10.41
C GLY A 360 -0.28 0.50 11.57
N PRO A 361 1.03 0.51 11.27
CA PRO A 361 1.60 0.77 9.94
C PRO A 361 1.31 -0.34 8.92
N LEU A 362 1.03 0.05 7.68
CA LEU A 362 0.50 -0.82 6.62
C LEU A 362 1.29 -0.63 5.32
N TRP A 363 1.50 -1.73 4.59
CA TRP A 363 1.97 -1.73 3.21
C TRP A 363 0.86 -2.18 2.24
N ILE A 364 0.85 -1.63 1.03
CA ILE A 364 0.11 -2.18 -0.11
C ILE A 364 1.14 -2.79 -1.06
N LEU A 365 1.03 -4.10 -1.29
CA LEU A 365 1.86 -4.86 -2.21
C LEU A 365 1.08 -5.06 -3.51
N GLY A 366 1.34 -4.16 -4.47
CA GLY A 366 0.70 -4.14 -5.78
C GLY A 366 1.38 -4.97 -6.86
N ASP A 367 1.09 -4.66 -8.12
CA ASP A 367 1.61 -5.35 -9.31
C ASP A 367 3.14 -5.44 -9.36
N VAL A 368 3.85 -4.43 -8.84
CA VAL A 368 5.32 -4.47 -8.73
C VAL A 368 5.80 -5.69 -7.92
N PHE A 369 5.08 -6.05 -6.86
CA PHE A 369 5.39 -7.23 -6.05
C PHE A 369 4.73 -8.49 -6.64
N MET A 370 3.42 -8.43 -6.92
CA MET A 370 2.63 -9.58 -7.37
C MET A 370 3.05 -10.09 -8.77
N GLY A 371 3.68 -9.25 -9.60
CA GLY A 371 4.23 -9.70 -10.88
C GLY A 371 5.54 -10.48 -10.74
N VAL A 372 6.33 -10.20 -9.70
CA VAL A 372 7.53 -11.01 -9.38
C VAL A 372 7.14 -12.27 -8.60
N TYR A 373 6.06 -12.19 -7.82
CA TYR A 373 5.60 -13.26 -6.97
C TYR A 373 4.15 -13.64 -7.25
N HIS A 374 3.97 -14.78 -7.93
CA HIS A 374 2.68 -15.42 -8.09
C HIS A 374 1.94 -15.47 -6.76
N THR A 375 0.73 -14.93 -6.74
CA THR A 375 -0.03 -14.70 -5.52
C THR A 375 -1.30 -15.55 -5.50
N VAL A 376 -1.49 -16.29 -4.42
CA VAL A 376 -2.66 -17.14 -4.18
C VAL A 376 -3.47 -16.56 -3.02
N PHE A 377 -4.76 -16.40 -3.23
CA PHE A 377 -5.73 -15.98 -2.23
C PHE A 377 -6.59 -17.19 -1.85
N ASP A 378 -6.29 -17.79 -0.70
CA ASP A 378 -6.94 -18.99 -0.21
C ASP A 378 -8.06 -18.58 0.77
N TYR A 379 -9.27 -18.42 0.23
CA TYR A 379 -10.45 -18.02 0.97
C TYR A 379 -10.88 -19.12 1.96
N GLY A 380 -10.77 -20.39 1.57
CA GLY A 380 -11.15 -21.52 2.43
C GLY A 380 -10.32 -21.61 3.71
N LYS A 381 -9.04 -21.24 3.66
CA LYS A 381 -8.13 -21.26 4.83
C LYS A 381 -7.77 -19.86 5.34
N LEU A 382 -8.37 -18.81 4.78
CA LEU A 382 -8.13 -17.40 5.12
C LEU A 382 -6.63 -17.08 5.19
N ARG A 383 -5.92 -17.27 4.08
CA ARG A 383 -4.48 -17.02 3.97
C ARG A 383 -4.09 -16.57 2.57
N VAL A 384 -2.95 -15.89 2.46
CA VAL A 384 -2.35 -15.48 1.20
C VAL A 384 -1.02 -16.20 1.02
N GLY A 385 -0.73 -16.67 -0.19
CA GLY A 385 0.48 -17.43 -0.53
C GLY A 385 1.29 -16.79 -1.64
N PHE A 386 2.61 -16.76 -1.49
CA PHE A 386 3.52 -16.17 -2.48
C PHE A 386 4.60 -17.17 -2.92
N ALA A 387 4.75 -17.35 -4.23
CA ALA A 387 5.83 -18.13 -4.86
C ALA A 387 6.53 -17.29 -5.92
N GLU A 388 7.74 -17.67 -6.34
CA GLU A 388 8.44 -16.98 -7.43
C GLU A 388 7.67 -17.19 -8.74
N SER A 389 7.37 -16.12 -9.47
CA SER A 389 6.72 -16.23 -10.79
C SER A 389 7.63 -16.96 -11.79
N ALA A 390 7.03 -17.73 -12.70
CA ALA A 390 7.76 -18.52 -13.69
C ALA A 390 8.47 -17.67 -14.75
#